data_AF-A0A417YB43-F1
#
_entry.id   AF-A0A417YB43-F1
#
_cell.length_a   1.000
_cell.length_b   1.000
_cell.length_c   1.000
_cell.angle_alpha   90.00
_cell.angle_beta   90.00
_cell.angle_gamma   90.00
#
_symmetry.space_group_name_H-M   'P 1'
#
loop_
_entity.id
_entity.type
_entity.pdbx_description
1 polymer ?
#
loop_
_entity_poly.entity_id
_entity_poly.type
_entity_poly.pdbx_seq_one_letter_code
_entity_poly.pdbx_strand_id
1 'polypeptide(L)'
;MKMDNYYYHFLEQMNKELAFVARELEHSIFASPRTMLTHARVFVETILLLVMKEEELPSKISLTLIERIDTLNDNGYITIEVRDALHSVRMLGNQAAHDTRKFRYSEALQSWEAVYVIVRWYVETYGPIEFIFPEYQDPAAKGQEFYDISEIEIRLGALEQLLNASVGKHDKNLESDEKRKSVAEETSDPLPPGFTTIRKLVYKKMELEIPYFLRDAFLLPQRFERSEMFLIRLGAEQQARIMSELPNNLEGLSTHVKRYKAKNEEILFEELEVFIEEEKQRREIMLDRPGELFFFFKEEYLVVTEELAKLALNEDIFSGFPSLLKQLRKDQMVTVGQLPKELVILAKYDNVGIGTIKSLFEQMKQIQTTSTTAAVN
;
A
#
# COMPACT_ATOMS: atom_id res chain seq x y z
N MET A 1 5.50 -18.56 -1.72
CA MET A 1 5.06 -17.50 -0.81
C MET A 1 5.98 -17.48 0.40
N LYS A 2 6.87 -16.50 0.52
CA LYS A 2 7.55 -16.25 1.78
C LYS A 2 6.51 -15.54 2.66
N MET A 3 5.97 -16.24 3.67
CA MET A 3 5.31 -15.53 4.77
C MET A 3 6.38 -14.61 5.35
N ASP A 4 6.18 -13.31 5.21
CA ASP A 4 6.96 -12.34 5.97
C ASP A 4 6.79 -12.70 7.44
N ASN A 5 7.81 -13.31 8.03
CA ASN A 5 7.75 -13.77 9.40
C ASN A 5 7.81 -12.52 10.30
N TYR A 6 6.64 -12.05 10.73
CA TYR A 6 6.51 -10.94 11.67
C TYR A 6 6.39 -11.49 13.09
N TYR A 7 6.82 -10.72 14.08
CA TYR A 7 7.11 -11.25 15.41
C TYR A 7 5.86 -11.87 16.08
N TYR A 8 4.73 -11.16 16.03
CA TYR A 8 3.48 -11.58 16.67
C TYR A 8 2.59 -12.51 15.82
N HIS A 9 3.12 -13.20 14.80
CA HIS A 9 2.33 -14.13 13.97
C HIS A 9 1.59 -15.21 14.78
N PHE A 10 2.11 -15.59 15.94
CA PHE A 10 1.48 -16.57 16.82
C PHE A 10 0.10 -16.14 17.34
N LEU A 11 -0.20 -14.83 17.35
CA LEU A 11 -1.52 -14.32 17.71
C LEU A 11 -2.61 -14.74 16.71
N GLU A 12 -2.27 -15.15 15.49
CA GLU A 12 -3.25 -15.57 14.47
C GLU A 12 -4.12 -16.73 14.93
N GLN A 13 -3.60 -17.58 15.82
CA GLN A 13 -4.34 -18.71 16.39
C GLN A 13 -5.46 -18.27 17.35
N MET A 14 -5.29 -17.11 18.00
CA MET A 14 -6.27 -16.55 18.94
C MET A 14 -7.17 -15.52 18.26
N ASN A 15 -6.55 -14.57 17.56
CA ASN A 15 -7.22 -13.47 16.90
C ASN A 15 -6.36 -12.97 15.75
N LYS A 16 -6.81 -13.26 14.52
CA LYS A 16 -6.11 -12.88 13.29
C LYS A 16 -5.99 -11.36 13.15
N GLU A 17 -7.02 -10.63 13.55
CA GLU A 17 -7.03 -9.18 13.49
C GLU A 17 -5.99 -8.54 14.42
N LEU A 18 -5.79 -9.07 15.64
CA LEU A 18 -4.72 -8.63 16.54
C LEU A 18 -3.34 -8.90 15.95
N ALA A 19 -3.14 -10.08 15.35
CA ALA A 19 -1.87 -10.42 14.71
C ALA A 19 -1.54 -9.44 13.56
N PHE A 20 -2.53 -9.09 12.74
CA PHE A 20 -2.34 -8.13 11.65
C PHE A 20 -2.04 -6.71 12.14
N VAL A 21 -2.74 -6.21 13.16
CA VAL A 21 -2.42 -4.91 13.75
C VAL A 21 -1.00 -4.91 14.31
N ALA A 22 -0.61 -5.98 15.02
CA ALA A 22 0.72 -6.11 15.59
C ALA A 22 1.83 -6.12 14.51
N ARG A 23 1.57 -6.74 13.34
CA ARG A 23 2.48 -6.69 12.19
C ARG A 23 2.69 -5.26 11.68
N GLU A 24 1.61 -4.53 11.45
CA GLU A 24 1.71 -3.16 10.93
C GLU A 24 2.38 -2.23 11.97
N LEU A 25 2.16 -2.49 13.28
CA LEU A 25 2.92 -1.82 14.34
C LEU A 25 4.41 -2.08 14.23
N GLU A 26 4.84 -3.32 14.00
CA GLU A 26 6.25 -3.68 13.80
C GLU A 26 6.87 -2.88 12.65
N HIS A 27 6.18 -2.81 11.50
CA HIS A 27 6.64 -2.07 10.33
C HIS A 27 6.69 -0.55 10.58
N SER A 28 5.81 -0.03 11.43
CA SER A 28 5.74 1.39 11.76
C SER A 28 6.90 1.88 12.64
N ILE A 29 7.61 1.00 13.36
CA ILE A 29 8.67 1.39 14.33
C ILE A 29 9.76 2.23 13.67
N PHE A 30 10.27 1.79 12.51
CA PHE A 30 11.36 2.47 11.81
C PHE A 30 10.86 3.48 10.76
N ALA A 31 9.62 3.34 10.29
CA ALA A 31 9.00 4.27 9.34
C ALA A 31 8.48 5.54 10.02
N SER A 32 7.70 5.39 11.11
CA SER A 32 7.14 6.50 11.89
C SER A 32 6.97 6.10 13.36
N PRO A 33 7.94 6.45 14.24
CA PRO A 33 7.84 6.22 15.68
C PRO A 33 6.56 6.78 16.30
N ARG A 34 6.06 7.91 15.77
CA ARG A 34 4.81 8.52 16.22
C ARG A 34 3.61 7.61 15.94
N THR A 35 3.53 7.08 14.72
CA THR A 35 2.45 6.19 14.28
C THR A 35 2.48 4.94 15.16
N MET A 36 3.66 4.33 15.34
CA MET A 36 3.81 3.18 16.25
C MET A 36 3.26 3.46 17.65
N LEU A 37 3.69 4.55 18.29
CA LEU A 37 3.28 4.88 19.66
C LEU A 37 1.78 5.17 19.78
N THR A 38 1.22 5.88 18.81
CA THR A 38 -0.19 6.27 18.79
C THR A 38 -1.07 5.03 18.68
N HIS A 39 -0.74 4.12 17.77
CA HIS A 39 -1.53 2.95 17.48
C HIS A 39 -1.24 1.76 18.40
N ALA A 40 -0.05 1.67 19.00
CA ALA A 40 0.23 0.72 20.09
C ALA A 40 -0.71 0.93 21.27
N ARG A 41 -1.09 2.18 21.57
CA ARG A 41 -2.11 2.49 22.58
C ARG A 41 -3.47 1.89 22.21
N VAL A 42 -3.91 2.05 20.96
CA VAL A 42 -5.21 1.51 20.49
C VAL A 42 -5.18 -0.01 20.53
N PHE A 43 -4.09 -0.63 20.08
CA PHE A 43 -3.90 -2.08 20.14
C PHE A 43 -4.04 -2.65 21.55
N VAL A 44 -3.34 -2.06 22.52
CA VAL A 44 -3.43 -2.44 23.93
C VAL A 44 -4.82 -2.19 24.51
N GLU A 45 -5.46 -1.08 24.12
CA GLU A 45 -6.82 -0.75 24.54
C GLU A 45 -7.82 -1.83 24.10
N THR A 46 -7.65 -2.39 22.90
CA THR A 46 -8.45 -3.52 22.40
C THR A 46 -8.19 -4.81 23.17
N ILE A 47 -6.93 -5.12 23.51
CA ILE A 47 -6.62 -6.29 24.36
C ILE A 47 -7.35 -6.18 25.70
N LEU A 48 -7.32 -5.02 26.36
CA LEU A 48 -8.03 -4.84 27.62
C LEU A 48 -9.55 -4.96 27.46
N LEU A 49 -10.12 -4.49 26.35
CA LEU A 49 -11.54 -4.67 26.06
C LEU A 49 -11.91 -6.16 25.92
N LEU A 50 -11.07 -6.96 25.25
CA LEU A 50 -11.26 -8.40 25.15
C LEU A 50 -11.21 -9.05 26.53
N VAL A 51 -10.22 -8.69 27.36
CA VAL A 51 -10.09 -9.22 28.72
C VAL A 51 -11.30 -8.87 29.59
N MET A 52 -11.72 -7.59 29.61
CA MET A 52 -12.90 -7.18 30.39
C MET A 52 -14.16 -7.93 29.97
N LYS A 53 -14.25 -8.31 28.69
CA LYS A 53 -15.37 -9.08 28.16
C LYS A 53 -15.32 -10.55 28.58
N GLU A 54 -14.15 -11.19 28.53
CA GLU A 54 -13.98 -12.58 29.00
C GLU A 54 -14.24 -12.70 30.51
N GLU A 55 -13.88 -11.67 31.28
CA GLU A 55 -14.13 -11.61 32.74
C GLU A 55 -15.54 -11.10 33.11
N GLU A 56 -16.43 -10.90 32.13
CA GLU A 56 -17.80 -10.39 32.30
C GLU A 56 -17.88 -9.06 33.10
N LEU A 57 -16.82 -8.25 33.04
CA LEU A 57 -16.76 -6.95 33.69
C LEU A 57 -17.57 -5.91 32.91
N PRO A 58 -18.09 -4.86 33.57
CA PRO A 58 -18.83 -3.80 32.90
C PRO A 58 -17.93 -2.99 31.96
N SER A 59 -17.84 -3.44 30.70
CA SER A 59 -17.09 -2.78 29.63
C SER A 59 -17.94 -1.69 28.98
N LYS A 60 -18.15 -0.56 29.67
CA LYS A 60 -18.71 0.61 29.00
C LYS A 60 -17.69 1.15 28.00
N ILE A 61 -18.11 1.33 26.75
CA ILE A 61 -17.30 1.94 25.67
C ILE A 61 -16.75 3.32 26.09
N SER A 62 -17.45 4.03 26.99
CA SER A 62 -17.05 5.34 27.51
C SER A 62 -15.89 5.32 28.52
N LEU A 63 -15.46 4.15 29.01
CA LEU A 63 -14.34 4.07 29.95
C LEU A 63 -13.05 4.45 29.23
N THR A 64 -12.30 5.35 29.84
CA THR A 64 -10.95 5.72 29.40
C THR A 64 -9.96 4.58 29.66
N LEU A 65 -8.84 4.57 28.93
CA LEU A 65 -7.81 3.54 29.08
C LEU A 65 -7.27 3.44 30.52
N ILE A 66 -7.17 4.57 31.25
CA ILE A 66 -6.74 4.56 32.66
C ILE A 66 -7.78 3.86 33.54
N GLU A 67 -9.07 4.15 33.37
CA GLU A 67 -10.13 3.52 34.16
C GLU A 67 -10.21 2.01 33.93
N ARG A 68 -9.92 1.53 32.70
CA ARG A 68 -9.84 0.09 32.41
C ARG A 68 -8.66 -0.57 33.11
N ILE A 69 -7.49 0.07 33.10
CA ILE A 69 -6.29 -0.43 33.80
C ILE A 69 -6.57 -0.51 35.31
N ASP A 70 -7.13 0.56 35.89
CA ASP A 70 -7.45 0.61 37.32
C ASP A 70 -8.47 -0.45 37.71
N THR A 71 -9.54 -0.62 36.90
CA THR A 71 -10.55 -1.67 37.12
C THR A 71 -9.93 -3.07 37.14
N LEU A 72 -9.07 -3.39 36.17
CA LEU A 72 -8.42 -4.70 36.11
C LEU A 72 -7.41 -4.91 37.25
N ASN A 73 -6.71 -3.84 37.65
CA ASN A 73 -5.77 -3.86 38.77
C ASN A 73 -6.50 -4.09 40.11
N ASP A 74 -7.59 -3.38 40.34
CA ASP A 74 -8.35 -3.44 41.60
C ASP A 74 -9.01 -4.80 41.81
N ASN A 75 -9.40 -5.47 40.71
CA ASN A 75 -9.91 -6.84 40.74
C ASN A 75 -8.79 -7.92 40.74
N GLY A 76 -7.52 -7.52 40.64
CA GLY A 76 -6.37 -8.43 40.72
C GLY A 76 -6.06 -9.23 39.46
N TYR A 77 -6.56 -8.82 38.29
CA TYR A 77 -6.35 -9.52 37.02
C TYR A 77 -4.99 -9.23 36.36
N ILE A 78 -4.35 -8.11 36.72
CA ILE A 78 -3.06 -7.71 36.15
C ILE A 78 -1.97 -7.68 37.23
N THR A 79 -0.76 -8.07 36.85
CA THR A 79 0.43 -7.95 37.70
C THR A 79 0.99 -6.53 37.67
N ILE A 80 1.86 -6.21 38.63
CA ILE A 80 2.50 -4.89 38.69
C ILE A 80 3.33 -4.58 37.43
N GLU A 81 3.99 -5.60 36.87
CA GLU A 81 4.78 -5.50 35.65
C GLU A 81 3.91 -5.17 34.44
N VAL A 82 2.79 -5.87 34.28
CA VAL A 82 1.82 -5.62 33.20
C VAL A 82 1.20 -4.25 33.35
N ARG A 83 0.82 -3.85 34.57
CA ARG A 83 0.27 -2.51 34.84
C ARG A 83 1.24 -1.40 34.46
N ASP A 84 2.52 -1.54 34.82
CA ASP A 84 3.53 -0.55 34.52
C ASP A 84 3.80 -0.48 32.99
N ALA A 85 3.78 -1.61 32.29
CA ALA A 85 3.83 -1.66 30.82
C ALA A 85 2.61 -0.97 30.17
N LEU A 86 1.39 -1.24 30.66
CA LEU A 86 0.15 -0.60 30.20
C LEU A 86 0.20 0.93 30.38
N HIS A 87 0.69 1.39 31.53
CA HIS A 87 0.87 2.82 31.77
C HIS A 87 1.94 3.44 30.87
N SER A 88 3.05 2.74 30.60
CA SER A 88 4.09 3.20 29.69
C SER A 88 3.54 3.44 28.27
N VAL A 89 2.86 2.44 27.71
CA VAL A 89 2.22 2.54 26.38
C VAL A 89 1.15 3.65 26.36
N ARG A 90 0.31 3.74 27.40
CA ARG A 90 -0.70 4.81 27.52
C ARG A 90 -0.07 6.20 27.50
N MET A 91 0.99 6.42 28.28
CA MET A 91 1.64 7.72 28.41
C MET A 91 2.35 8.13 27.11
N LEU A 92 3.13 7.22 26.52
CA LEU A 92 3.83 7.49 25.26
C LEU A 92 2.87 7.67 24.08
N GLY A 93 1.82 6.85 23.99
CA GLY A 93 0.80 6.97 22.95
C GLY A 93 -0.01 8.26 23.06
N ASN A 94 -0.36 8.69 24.27
CA ASN A 94 -1.03 9.99 24.49
C ASN A 94 -0.14 11.17 24.07
N GLN A 95 1.14 11.11 24.41
CA GLN A 95 2.09 12.12 23.95
C GLN A 95 2.19 12.11 22.42
N ALA A 96 2.30 10.93 21.79
CA ALA A 96 2.40 10.82 20.33
C ALA A 96 1.16 11.36 19.60
N ALA A 97 -0.02 11.21 20.18
CA ALA A 97 -1.26 11.70 19.60
C ALA A 97 -1.43 13.23 19.69
N HIS A 98 -0.91 13.88 20.74
CA HIS A 98 -1.21 15.30 21.02
C HIS A 98 0.00 16.24 20.90
N ASP A 99 1.21 15.75 21.18
CA ASP A 99 2.43 16.54 21.12
C ASP A 99 2.89 16.67 19.67
N THR A 100 3.42 17.83 19.26
CA THR A 100 4.00 18.05 17.92
C THR A 100 5.49 17.72 17.85
N ARG A 101 6.11 17.28 18.96
CA ARG A 101 7.52 16.90 19.00
C ARG A 101 7.85 15.70 18.11
N LYS A 102 9.12 15.59 17.74
CA LYS A 102 9.64 14.38 17.09
C LYS A 102 9.92 13.32 18.15
N PHE A 103 9.51 12.09 17.87
CA PHE A 103 9.73 10.92 18.72
C PHE A 103 10.95 10.14 18.23
N ARG A 104 11.74 9.61 19.17
CA ARG A 104 12.93 8.81 18.86
C ARG A 104 12.56 7.35 18.63
N TYR A 105 13.35 6.63 17.83
CA TYR A 105 13.22 5.19 17.66
C TYR A 105 13.30 4.43 18.99
N SER A 106 14.14 4.89 19.93
CA SER A 106 14.23 4.30 21.26
C SER A 106 12.91 4.34 22.04
N GLU A 107 12.10 5.39 21.86
CA GLU A 107 10.79 5.51 22.52
C GLU A 107 9.79 4.51 21.92
N ALA A 108 9.82 4.33 20.59
CA ALA A 108 9.00 3.31 19.92
C ALA A 108 9.42 1.88 20.29
N LEU A 109 10.72 1.60 20.37
CA LEU A 109 11.25 0.30 20.78
C LEU A 109 10.89 -0.02 22.25
N GLN A 110 10.97 0.96 23.15
CA GLN A 110 10.51 0.79 24.54
C GLN A 110 9.01 0.49 24.61
N SER A 111 8.20 1.15 23.78
CA SER A 111 6.78 0.83 23.70
C SER A 111 6.52 -0.55 23.08
N TRP A 112 7.38 -1.01 22.16
CA TRP A 112 7.28 -2.35 21.57
C TRP A 112 7.57 -3.44 22.59
N GLU A 113 8.62 -3.27 23.39
CA GLU A 113 8.94 -4.15 24.52
C GLU A 113 7.80 -4.16 25.56
N ALA A 114 7.20 -3.01 25.86
CA ALA A 114 6.04 -2.95 26.74
C ALA A 114 4.81 -3.69 26.15
N VAL A 115 4.58 -3.58 24.83
CA VAL A 115 3.55 -4.37 24.12
C VAL A 115 3.83 -5.86 24.23
N TYR A 116 5.09 -6.31 24.17
CA TYR A 116 5.47 -7.70 24.39
C TYR A 116 5.04 -8.21 25.77
N VAL A 117 5.32 -7.46 26.83
CA VAL A 117 4.91 -7.83 28.19
C VAL A 117 3.39 -7.98 28.30
N ILE A 118 2.64 -7.05 27.70
CA ILE A 118 1.16 -7.07 27.72
C ILE A 118 0.61 -8.26 26.93
N VAL A 119 1.12 -8.48 25.71
CA VAL A 119 0.70 -9.59 24.85
C VAL A 119 1.03 -10.93 25.49
N ARG A 120 2.22 -11.05 26.11
CA ARG A 120 2.63 -12.25 26.83
C ARG A 120 1.65 -12.60 27.93
N TRP A 121 1.33 -11.65 28.80
CA TRP A 121 0.35 -11.84 29.85
C TRP A 121 -1.02 -12.25 29.29
N TYR A 122 -1.48 -11.59 28.22
CA TYR A 122 -2.76 -11.91 27.60
C TYR A 122 -2.82 -13.35 27.07
N VAL A 123 -1.77 -13.79 26.36
CA VAL A 123 -1.69 -15.15 25.80
C VAL A 123 -1.50 -16.19 26.89
N GLU A 124 -0.69 -15.93 27.92
CA GLU A 124 -0.51 -16.86 29.04
C GLU A 124 -1.80 -17.03 29.87
N THR A 125 -2.64 -15.99 29.94
CA THR A 125 -3.87 -16.01 30.74
C THR A 125 -5.08 -16.55 29.96
N TYR A 126 -5.23 -16.15 28.70
CA TYR A 126 -6.42 -16.43 27.87
C TYR A 126 -6.14 -17.30 26.65
N GLY A 127 -4.89 -17.67 26.41
CA GLY A 127 -4.48 -18.51 25.29
C GLY A 127 -4.50 -20.02 25.59
N PRO A 128 -4.08 -20.84 24.62
CA PRO A 128 -4.03 -22.29 24.77
C PRO A 128 -3.02 -22.73 25.84
N ILE A 129 -3.42 -23.67 26.71
CA ILE A 129 -2.63 -24.13 27.87
C ILE A 129 -1.26 -24.74 27.48
N GLU A 130 -1.13 -25.28 26.26
CA GLU A 130 0.11 -25.89 25.76
C GLU A 130 0.99 -24.93 24.93
N PHE A 131 0.66 -23.64 24.90
CA PHE A 131 1.39 -22.67 24.10
C PHE A 131 2.72 -22.26 24.76
N ILE A 132 3.83 -22.41 24.03
CA ILE A 132 5.16 -21.94 24.46
C ILE A 132 5.36 -20.53 23.90
N PHE A 133 5.44 -19.54 24.79
CA PHE A 133 5.60 -18.16 24.40
C PHE A 133 7.04 -17.89 23.90
N PRO A 134 7.23 -17.27 22.71
CA PRO A 134 8.56 -16.99 22.19
C PRO A 134 9.28 -15.92 23.02
N GLU A 135 10.62 -16.00 23.09
CA GLU A 135 11.45 -14.96 23.69
C GLU A 135 11.36 -13.66 22.90
N TYR A 136 11.42 -12.52 23.59
CA TYR A 136 11.38 -11.19 22.97
C TYR A 136 12.49 -11.03 21.92
N GLN A 137 12.12 -10.47 20.77
CA GLN A 137 13.06 -10.10 19.72
C GLN A 137 12.80 -8.67 19.29
N ASP A 138 13.87 -7.88 19.20
CA ASP A 138 13.80 -6.54 18.63
C ASP A 138 13.36 -6.61 17.16
N PRO A 139 12.52 -5.67 16.72
CA PRO A 139 12.06 -5.61 15.34
C PRO A 139 13.26 -5.39 14.42
N ALA A 140 13.36 -6.20 13.38
CA ALA A 140 14.41 -6.01 12.38
C ALA A 140 14.07 -4.80 11.51
N ALA A 141 15.03 -3.91 11.30
CA ALA A 141 14.93 -2.90 10.25
C ALA A 141 14.99 -3.62 8.89
N LYS A 142 13.83 -4.03 8.35
CA LYS A 142 13.74 -4.62 7.02
C LYS A 142 14.22 -3.58 6.01
N GLY A 143 15.38 -3.82 5.41
CA GLY A 143 15.89 -2.98 4.33
C GLY A 143 14.99 -3.09 3.10
N GLN A 144 14.63 -1.95 2.52
CA GLN A 144 14.00 -1.74 1.21
C GLN A 144 12.46 -1.69 1.08
N GLU A 145 11.66 -2.02 2.10
CA GLU A 145 10.23 -1.67 2.06
C GLU A 145 9.99 -0.32 2.75
N PHE A 146 10.33 0.78 2.06
CA PHE A 146 9.89 2.11 2.48
C PHE A 146 8.38 2.23 2.26
N TYR A 147 7.59 1.72 3.20
CA TYR A 147 6.19 2.10 3.32
C TYR A 147 6.11 3.62 3.52
N ASP A 148 5.31 4.32 2.70
CA ASP A 148 5.02 5.74 2.97
C ASP A 148 4.23 5.81 4.29
N ILE A 149 4.55 6.80 5.13
CA ILE A 149 3.98 6.92 6.48
C ILE A 149 2.46 6.95 6.41
N SER A 150 1.88 7.65 5.42
CA SER A 150 0.42 7.71 5.29
C SER A 150 -0.20 6.40 4.81
N GLU A 151 0.56 5.52 4.14
CA GLU A 151 0.07 4.19 3.76
C GLU A 151 -0.09 3.31 5.01
N ILE A 152 0.92 3.32 5.87
CA ILE A 152 0.88 2.62 7.16
C ILE A 152 -0.31 3.11 7.99
N GLU A 153 -0.50 4.43 8.10
CA GLU A 153 -1.60 5.02 8.87
C GLU A 153 -2.99 4.60 8.34
N ILE A 154 -3.17 4.53 7.02
CA ILE A 154 -4.43 4.06 6.41
C ILE A 154 -4.66 2.58 6.69
N ARG A 155 -3.65 1.73 6.48
CA ARG A 155 -3.73 0.28 6.74
C ARG A 155 -4.07 0.01 8.20
N LEU A 156 -3.38 0.70 9.10
CA LEU A 156 -3.55 0.56 10.54
C LEU A 156 -4.93 1.03 10.99
N GLY A 157 -5.41 2.17 10.49
CA GLY A 157 -6.77 2.64 10.74
C GLY A 157 -7.85 1.66 10.23
N ALA A 158 -7.66 1.07 9.05
CA ALA A 158 -8.60 0.08 8.51
C ALA A 158 -8.63 -1.20 9.36
N LEU A 159 -7.46 -1.72 9.77
CA LEU A 159 -7.37 -2.89 10.64
C LEU A 159 -7.95 -2.62 12.03
N GLU A 160 -7.71 -1.45 12.62
CA GLU A 160 -8.32 -1.05 13.88
C GLU A 160 -9.84 -0.97 13.80
N GLN A 161 -10.40 -0.49 12.69
CA GLN A 161 -11.85 -0.50 12.48
C GLN A 161 -12.41 -1.91 12.40
N LEU A 162 -11.73 -2.82 11.69
CA LEU A 162 -12.12 -4.23 11.61
C LEU A 162 -12.05 -4.91 12.99
N LEU A 163 -10.98 -4.67 13.72
CA LEU A 163 -10.76 -5.20 15.07
C LEU A 163 -11.83 -4.68 16.05
N ASN A 164 -12.11 -3.37 16.03
CA ASN A 164 -13.16 -2.80 16.88
C ASN A 164 -14.56 -3.30 16.48
N ALA A 165 -14.81 -3.51 15.19
CA ALA A 165 -16.08 -4.08 14.72
C ALA A 165 -16.24 -5.56 15.12
N SER A 166 -15.16 -6.36 15.15
CA SER A 166 -15.22 -7.75 15.61
C SER A 166 -15.49 -7.83 17.12
N VAL A 167 -14.88 -6.93 17.91
CA VAL A 167 -15.13 -6.79 19.35
C VAL A 167 -16.57 -6.34 19.63
N GLY A 168 -17.08 -5.33 18.90
CA GLY A 168 -18.41 -4.76 19.10
C GLY A 168 -19.59 -5.58 18.55
N LYS A 169 -19.38 -6.47 17.57
CA LYS A 169 -20.45 -7.33 17.00
C LYS A 169 -20.90 -8.45 17.95
N HIS A 170 -20.11 -8.79 18.97
CA HIS A 170 -20.50 -9.80 19.95
C HIS A 170 -21.57 -9.36 20.95
N ASP A 171 -21.93 -8.06 21.01
CA ASP A 171 -23.03 -7.53 21.83
C ASP A 171 -24.43 -7.80 21.23
N LYS A 172 -24.50 -8.33 20.00
CA LYS A 172 -25.76 -8.68 19.33
C LYS A 172 -25.69 -10.12 18.82
N ASN A 173 -25.82 -11.09 19.72
CA ASN A 173 -26.18 -12.43 19.30
C ASN A 173 -27.70 -12.51 19.12
N LEU A 174 -28.14 -12.64 17.86
CA LEU A 174 -29.07 -13.64 17.34
C LEU A 174 -29.36 -13.30 15.86
N GLU A 175 -29.28 -14.32 15.01
CA GLU A 175 -29.62 -14.34 13.56
C GLU A 175 -28.51 -14.01 12.55
N SER A 176 -27.76 -15.06 12.18
CA SER A 176 -27.69 -15.62 10.82
C SER A 176 -26.29 -16.20 10.53
N ASP A 177 -26.14 -17.47 10.93
CA ASP A 177 -24.99 -18.34 10.69
C ASP A 177 -24.69 -18.62 9.19
N GLU A 178 -25.45 -18.06 8.25
CA GLU A 178 -25.28 -18.31 6.82
C GLU A 178 -24.42 -17.28 6.09
N LYS A 179 -24.14 -16.10 6.69
CA LYS A 179 -23.20 -15.12 6.12
C LYS A 179 -21.73 -15.37 6.44
N ARG A 180 -21.43 -16.41 7.23
CA ARG A 180 -20.06 -16.81 7.61
C ARG A 180 -19.21 -17.35 6.45
N LYS A 181 -19.82 -17.73 5.32
CA LYS A 181 -19.09 -18.29 4.16
C LYS A 181 -18.73 -17.30 3.06
N SER A 182 -19.51 -16.23 2.85
CA SER A 182 -19.28 -15.34 1.69
C SER A 182 -18.37 -14.14 1.97
N VAL A 183 -18.04 -13.83 3.23
CA VAL A 183 -17.15 -12.71 3.57
C VAL A 183 -15.75 -13.19 3.98
N ALA A 184 -15.62 -14.46 4.39
CA ALA A 184 -14.34 -15.05 4.79
C ALA A 184 -13.42 -15.39 3.61
N GLU A 185 -13.94 -15.44 2.38
CA GLU A 185 -13.14 -15.83 1.21
C GLU A 185 -12.52 -14.63 0.46
N GLU A 186 -13.00 -13.39 0.62
CA GLU A 186 -12.53 -12.24 -0.21
C GLU A 186 -11.47 -11.34 0.44
N THR A 187 -11.02 -11.60 1.67
CA THR A 187 -9.98 -10.78 2.35
C THR A 187 -8.91 -11.63 3.04
N SER A 188 -8.49 -12.71 2.38
CA SER A 188 -7.63 -13.73 2.98
C SER A 188 -6.13 -13.49 2.85
N ASP A 189 -5.67 -12.45 2.14
CA ASP A 189 -4.25 -12.07 2.14
C ASP A 189 -4.09 -10.55 2.26
N PRO A 190 -3.20 -10.07 3.14
CA PRO A 190 -2.89 -8.66 3.22
C PRO A 190 -2.21 -8.22 1.93
N LEU A 191 -2.86 -7.31 1.22
CA LEU A 191 -2.35 -6.73 -0.02
C LEU A 191 -0.91 -6.23 0.17
N PRO A 192 0.01 -6.55 -0.76
CA PRO A 192 1.39 -6.14 -0.67
C PRO A 192 1.54 -4.60 -0.62
N PRO A 193 2.66 -4.08 -0.08
CA PRO A 193 2.94 -2.64 0.01
C PRO A 193 2.60 -1.86 -1.27
N GLY A 194 1.78 -0.83 -1.13
CA GLY A 194 1.31 0.09 -2.16
C GLY A 194 -0.06 -0.23 -2.75
N PHE A 195 -0.54 -1.47 -2.65
CA PHE A 195 -1.84 -1.88 -3.23
C PHE A 195 -3.03 -1.46 -2.37
N THR A 196 -2.80 -0.84 -1.22
CA THR A 196 -3.87 -0.37 -0.34
C THR A 196 -4.70 0.72 -1.03
N THR A 197 -6.01 0.52 -1.12
CA THR A 197 -6.93 1.51 -1.71
C THR A 197 -6.96 2.79 -0.88
N ILE A 198 -6.41 3.91 -1.38
CA ILE A 198 -6.54 5.23 -0.71
C ILE A 198 -7.94 5.79 -0.90
N ARG A 199 -8.48 5.62 -2.10
CA ARG A 199 -9.64 6.38 -2.57
C ARG A 199 -10.48 5.56 -3.53
N LYS A 200 -11.78 5.81 -3.49
CA LYS A 200 -12.74 5.27 -4.46
C LYS A 200 -13.22 6.41 -5.37
N LEU A 201 -13.06 6.23 -6.67
CA LEU A 201 -13.70 7.08 -7.69
C LEU A 201 -15.06 6.48 -8.03
N VAL A 202 -16.09 7.32 -8.10
CA VAL A 202 -17.46 6.88 -8.42
C VAL A 202 -17.90 7.48 -9.75
N TYR A 203 -18.49 6.65 -10.61
CA TYR A 203 -19.16 7.07 -11.83
C TYR A 203 -20.42 6.22 -12.08
N LYS A 204 -21.62 6.82 -12.17
CA LYS A 204 -22.89 6.14 -12.46
C LYS A 204 -23.14 4.85 -11.63
N LYS A 205 -22.74 4.84 -10.35
CA LYS A 205 -22.78 3.70 -9.38
C LYS A 205 -21.67 2.65 -9.51
N MET A 206 -20.73 2.81 -10.43
CA MET A 206 -19.50 2.01 -10.43
C MET A 206 -18.47 2.67 -9.52
N GLU A 207 -17.76 1.87 -8.74
CA GLU A 207 -16.67 2.31 -7.86
C GLU A 207 -15.35 1.78 -8.39
N LEU A 208 -14.35 2.64 -8.48
CA LEU A 208 -13.00 2.31 -8.90
C LEU A 208 -12.05 2.58 -7.74
N GLU A 209 -11.39 1.53 -7.27
CA GLU A 209 -10.45 1.58 -6.16
C GLU A 209 -9.06 2.01 -6.66
N ILE A 210 -8.53 3.13 -6.15
CA ILE A 210 -7.19 3.62 -6.48
C ILE A 210 -6.19 3.14 -5.42
N PRO A 211 -5.23 2.27 -5.79
CA PRO A 211 -4.10 1.90 -4.94
C PRO A 211 -3.23 3.09 -4.49
N TYR A 212 -2.59 2.96 -3.34
CA TYR A 212 -1.83 4.03 -2.71
C TYR A 212 -0.70 4.55 -3.58
N PHE A 213 0.00 3.65 -4.24
CA PHE A 213 1.12 4.03 -5.09
C PHE A 213 0.73 4.90 -6.28
N LEU A 214 -0.56 4.94 -6.64
CA LEU A 214 -1.08 5.79 -7.69
C LEU A 214 -1.54 7.16 -7.19
N ARG A 215 -1.42 7.50 -5.89
CA ARG A 215 -1.81 8.81 -5.35
C ARG A 215 -1.22 9.97 -6.13
N ASP A 216 0.10 9.90 -6.31
CA ASP A 216 0.90 10.96 -6.93
C ASP A 216 1.26 10.61 -8.38
N ALA A 217 0.58 9.62 -8.96
CA ALA A 217 0.80 9.23 -10.35
C ALA A 217 0.30 10.32 -11.29
N PHE A 218 1.19 10.74 -12.20
CA PHE A 218 0.83 11.68 -13.25
C PHE A 218 -0.07 11.00 -14.29
N LEU A 219 -1.22 11.62 -14.55
CA LEU A 219 -2.12 11.26 -15.63
C LEU A 219 -1.57 11.76 -16.95
N LEU A 220 -0.62 11.02 -17.50
CA LEU A 220 -0.02 11.33 -18.80
C LEU A 220 -1.06 11.13 -19.91
N PRO A 221 -1.48 12.17 -20.65
CA PRO A 221 -2.53 12.04 -21.67
C PRO A 221 -2.22 10.99 -22.74
N GLN A 222 -0.94 10.75 -23.01
CA GLN A 222 -0.47 9.76 -24.00
C GLN A 222 -0.84 8.31 -23.63
N ARG A 223 -1.19 8.04 -22.37
CA ARG A 223 -1.67 6.72 -21.92
C ARG A 223 -3.15 6.49 -22.17
N PHE A 224 -3.90 7.54 -22.46
CA PHE A 224 -5.34 7.51 -22.63
C PHE A 224 -5.68 7.81 -24.09
N GLU A 225 -5.61 6.80 -24.96
CA GLU A 225 -5.77 6.96 -26.41
C GLU A 225 -7.09 7.67 -26.80
N ARG A 226 -8.16 7.40 -26.06
CA ARG A 226 -9.49 7.95 -26.34
C ARG A 226 -9.76 9.23 -25.55
N SER A 227 -9.13 9.40 -24.38
CA SER A 227 -9.28 10.58 -23.53
C SER A 227 -8.10 11.56 -23.57
N GLU A 228 -7.14 11.41 -24.46
CA GLU A 228 -5.93 12.25 -24.53
C GLU A 228 -6.28 13.74 -24.58
N MET A 229 -7.10 14.13 -25.55
CA MET A 229 -7.52 15.53 -25.72
C MET A 229 -8.39 16.02 -24.55
N PHE A 230 -9.11 15.12 -23.90
CA PHE A 230 -9.92 15.44 -22.73
C PHE A 230 -9.03 15.75 -21.51
N LEU A 231 -8.03 14.91 -21.24
CA LEU A 231 -7.06 15.10 -20.17
C LEU A 231 -6.16 16.33 -20.39
N ILE A 232 -5.72 16.60 -21.62
CA ILE A 232 -4.95 17.81 -21.94
C ILE A 232 -5.75 19.07 -21.57
N ARG A 233 -7.04 19.11 -21.88
CA ARG A 233 -7.90 20.26 -21.55
C ARG A 233 -8.25 20.30 -20.08
N LEU A 234 -8.52 19.16 -19.45
CA LEU A 234 -8.78 19.07 -18.03
C LEU A 234 -7.57 19.57 -17.21
N GLY A 235 -6.35 19.15 -17.58
CA GLY A 235 -5.12 19.64 -16.96
C GLY A 235 -4.83 21.12 -17.23
N ALA A 236 -5.37 21.71 -18.30
CA ALA A 236 -5.25 23.14 -18.59
C ALA A 236 -6.27 24.00 -17.83
N GLU A 237 -7.50 23.50 -17.61
CA GLU A 237 -8.59 24.24 -16.95
C GLU A 237 -8.68 23.99 -15.43
N GLN A 238 -8.38 22.77 -14.97
CA GLN A 238 -8.55 22.32 -13.58
C GLN A 238 -7.23 21.98 -12.89
N GLN A 239 -6.09 22.13 -13.57
CA GLN A 239 -4.77 21.70 -13.07
C GLN A 239 -4.65 20.22 -12.69
N ALA A 240 -5.67 19.38 -12.94
CA ALA A 240 -5.68 17.95 -12.64
C ALA A 240 -4.69 17.18 -13.53
N ARG A 241 -3.43 17.14 -13.10
CA ARG A 241 -2.32 16.40 -13.71
C ARG A 241 -2.00 15.13 -12.93
N ILE A 242 -2.48 15.04 -11.69
CA ILE A 242 -2.19 13.96 -10.75
C ILE A 242 -3.49 13.21 -10.41
N MET A 243 -3.41 11.90 -10.22
CA MET A 243 -4.54 11.05 -9.81
C MET A 243 -5.28 11.56 -8.56
N SER A 244 -4.57 12.07 -7.56
CA SER A 244 -5.17 12.66 -6.34
C SER A 244 -5.98 13.93 -6.59
N GLU A 245 -5.74 14.64 -7.70
CA GLU A 245 -6.46 15.87 -8.06
C GLU A 245 -7.81 15.60 -8.74
N LEU A 246 -8.09 14.34 -9.13
CA LEU A 246 -9.41 13.98 -9.65
C LEU A 246 -10.48 14.06 -8.53
N PRO A 247 -11.71 14.51 -8.83
CA PRO A 247 -12.79 14.50 -7.84
C PRO A 247 -13.26 13.07 -7.51
N ASN A 248 -13.82 12.85 -6.31
CA ASN A 248 -14.39 11.55 -5.89
C ASN A 248 -15.47 11.07 -6.85
N ASN A 249 -16.26 12.01 -7.38
CA ASN A 249 -17.31 11.74 -8.35
C ASN A 249 -16.87 12.33 -9.69
N LEU A 250 -16.77 11.46 -10.70
CA LEU A 250 -16.36 11.86 -12.04
C LEU A 250 -17.54 12.40 -12.87
N GLU A 251 -18.78 12.29 -12.38
CA GLU A 251 -19.96 12.87 -13.03
C GLU A 251 -19.88 14.41 -13.04
N GLY A 252 -20.06 14.99 -14.23
CA GLY A 252 -20.09 16.44 -14.40
C GLY A 252 -18.72 17.08 -14.68
N LEU A 253 -17.63 16.31 -14.76
CA LEU A 253 -16.33 16.79 -15.22
C LEU A 253 -16.40 17.43 -16.62
N SER A 254 -17.21 16.88 -17.51
CA SER A 254 -17.43 17.38 -18.87
C SER A 254 -18.12 18.74 -18.95
N THR A 255 -18.81 19.18 -17.89
CA THR A 255 -19.43 20.53 -17.84
C THR A 255 -18.40 21.65 -17.76
N HIS A 256 -17.20 21.34 -17.27
CA HIS A 256 -16.11 22.31 -17.11
C HIS A 256 -15.31 22.48 -18.40
N VAL A 257 -15.36 21.51 -19.33
CA VAL A 257 -14.54 21.49 -20.56
C VAL A 257 -15.38 21.71 -21.82
N LYS A 258 -15.06 22.76 -22.59
CA LYS A 258 -15.76 23.07 -23.84
C LYS A 258 -15.73 21.90 -24.84
N ARG A 259 -16.91 21.48 -25.32
CA ARG A 259 -17.19 20.42 -26.33
C ARG A 259 -17.09 18.96 -25.84
N TYR A 260 -17.00 18.70 -24.54
CA TYR A 260 -17.04 17.33 -24.01
C TYR A 260 -18.43 17.00 -23.47
N LYS A 261 -18.81 15.71 -23.53
CA LYS A 261 -20.11 15.20 -23.08
C LYS A 261 -19.88 14.15 -22.00
N ALA A 262 -20.94 13.75 -21.29
CA ALA A 262 -20.92 12.65 -20.33
C ALA A 262 -20.30 11.35 -20.89
N LYS A 263 -20.39 11.11 -22.21
CA LYS A 263 -19.74 9.98 -22.89
C LYS A 263 -18.21 9.99 -22.76
N ASN A 264 -17.57 11.15 -22.65
CA ASN A 264 -16.12 11.25 -22.48
C ASN A 264 -15.70 11.01 -21.03
N GLU A 265 -16.60 11.25 -20.06
CA GLU A 265 -16.37 10.87 -18.66
C GLU A 265 -16.41 9.35 -18.51
N GLU A 266 -17.33 8.69 -19.21
CA GLU A 266 -17.44 7.23 -19.26
C GLU A 266 -16.19 6.59 -19.88
N ILE A 267 -15.72 7.11 -21.01
CA ILE A 267 -14.48 6.65 -21.64
C ILE A 267 -13.27 6.87 -20.73
N LEU A 268 -13.17 8.01 -20.05
CA LEU A 268 -12.08 8.25 -19.10
C LEU A 268 -12.14 7.25 -17.95
N PHE A 269 -13.34 6.95 -17.42
CA PHE A 269 -13.50 5.96 -16.36
C PHE A 269 -13.01 4.57 -16.80
N GLU A 270 -13.44 4.10 -17.98
CA GLU A 270 -12.99 2.83 -18.56
C GLU A 270 -11.47 2.80 -18.75
N GLU A 271 -10.86 3.87 -19.25
CA GLU A 271 -9.41 3.93 -19.44
C GLU A 271 -8.63 4.05 -18.11
N LEU A 272 -9.21 4.68 -17.08
CA LEU A 272 -8.62 4.72 -15.73
C LEU A 272 -8.61 3.33 -15.08
N GLU A 273 -9.67 2.54 -15.31
CA GLU A 273 -9.73 1.15 -14.83
C GLU A 273 -8.59 0.31 -15.45
N VAL A 274 -8.43 0.38 -16.77
CA VAL A 274 -7.35 -0.29 -17.49
C VAL A 274 -5.98 0.20 -17.01
N PHE A 275 -5.80 1.52 -16.87
CA PHE A 275 -4.56 2.13 -16.38
C PHE A 275 -4.17 1.63 -14.98
N ILE A 276 -5.13 1.53 -14.05
CA ILE A 276 -4.88 1.05 -12.69
C ILE A 276 -4.44 -0.41 -12.72
N GLU A 277 -5.07 -1.24 -13.54
CA GLU A 277 -4.73 -2.66 -13.67
C GLU A 277 -3.33 -2.87 -14.28
N GLU A 278 -3.00 -2.12 -15.34
CA GLU A 278 -1.65 -2.10 -15.92
C GLU A 278 -0.58 -1.75 -14.86
N GLU A 279 -0.85 -0.70 -14.07
CA GLU A 279 0.09 -0.22 -13.06
C GLU A 279 0.23 -1.19 -11.88
N LYS A 280 -0.84 -1.89 -11.50
CA LYS A 280 -0.80 -2.97 -10.51
C LYS A 280 0.15 -4.09 -10.97
N GLN A 281 -0.03 -4.59 -12.19
CA GLN A 281 0.83 -5.64 -12.75
C GLN A 281 2.30 -5.22 -12.83
N ARG A 282 2.57 -3.97 -13.25
CA ARG A 282 3.92 -3.42 -13.30
C ARG A 282 4.59 -3.42 -11.93
N ARG A 283 3.84 -3.04 -10.88
CA ARG A 283 4.34 -3.03 -9.51
C ARG A 283 4.59 -4.44 -8.99
N GLU A 284 3.73 -5.41 -9.30
CA GLU A 284 3.97 -6.83 -8.97
C GLU A 284 5.26 -7.34 -9.60
N ILE A 285 5.49 -7.09 -10.90
CA ILE A 285 6.72 -7.48 -11.60
C ILE A 285 7.97 -6.86 -10.96
N MET A 286 7.89 -5.59 -10.57
CA MET A 286 9.00 -4.89 -9.90
C MET A 286 9.28 -5.42 -8.49
N LEU A 287 8.24 -5.84 -7.77
CA LEU A 287 8.36 -6.47 -6.44
C LEU A 287 8.97 -7.86 -6.53
N ASP A 288 8.59 -8.65 -7.55
CA ASP A 288 9.11 -10.01 -7.76
C ASP A 288 10.59 -10.03 -8.15
N ARG A 289 11.10 -8.97 -8.81
CA ARG A 289 12.48 -8.90 -9.33
C ARG A 289 13.19 -7.61 -8.92
N PRO A 290 13.55 -7.46 -7.63
CA PRO A 290 14.24 -6.28 -7.15
C PRO A 290 15.64 -6.16 -7.76
N GLY A 291 15.93 -5.02 -8.40
CA GLY A 291 17.26 -4.69 -8.95
C GLY A 291 17.40 -4.83 -10.46
N GLU A 292 16.42 -5.42 -11.15
CA GLU A 292 16.38 -5.44 -12.63
C GLU A 292 15.82 -4.11 -13.18
N LEU A 293 16.35 -3.66 -14.32
CA LEU A 293 15.85 -2.47 -15.01
C LEU A 293 14.81 -2.90 -16.04
N PHE A 294 13.58 -2.44 -15.87
CA PHE A 294 12.46 -2.76 -16.75
C PHE A 294 12.09 -1.57 -17.63
N PHE A 295 11.84 -1.85 -18.91
CA PHE A 295 11.12 -0.94 -19.80
C PHE A 295 9.71 -1.46 -20.03
N PHE A 296 8.74 -0.56 -19.93
CA PHE A 296 7.34 -0.87 -20.06
C PHE A 296 6.75 -0.20 -21.30
N PHE A 297 5.87 -0.95 -21.97
CA PHE A 297 4.99 -0.47 -23.02
C PHE A 297 3.59 -1.02 -22.72
N LYS A 298 2.75 -0.22 -22.06
CA LYS A 298 1.45 -0.68 -21.51
C LYS A 298 1.63 -1.89 -20.57
N GLU A 299 0.93 -2.99 -20.82
CA GLU A 299 1.04 -4.27 -20.10
C GLU A 299 2.34 -5.04 -20.41
N GLU A 300 2.99 -4.79 -21.56
CA GLU A 300 4.21 -5.50 -21.93
C GLU A 300 5.44 -4.89 -21.26
N TYR A 301 6.38 -5.75 -20.86
CA TYR A 301 7.65 -5.35 -20.27
C TYR A 301 8.84 -6.03 -20.95
N LEU A 302 9.99 -5.36 -20.87
CA LEU A 302 11.28 -5.82 -21.34
C LEU A 302 12.31 -5.69 -20.20
N VAL A 303 13.00 -6.78 -19.88
CA VAL A 303 14.13 -6.75 -18.95
C VAL A 303 15.34 -6.19 -19.68
N VAL A 304 15.87 -5.06 -19.23
CA VAL A 304 17.04 -4.42 -19.82
C VAL A 304 18.30 -5.08 -19.28
N THR A 305 18.87 -5.98 -20.07
CA THR A 305 20.18 -6.59 -19.78
C THR A 305 21.31 -5.58 -19.99
N GLU A 306 22.49 -5.82 -19.41
CA GLU A 306 23.66 -4.96 -19.64
C GLU A 306 24.02 -4.79 -21.12
N GLU A 307 23.85 -5.86 -21.90
CA GLU A 307 24.12 -5.83 -23.35
C GLU A 307 23.15 -4.91 -24.06
N LEU A 308 21.85 -5.00 -23.73
CA LEU A 308 20.82 -4.17 -24.31
C LEU A 308 21.00 -2.70 -23.89
N ALA A 309 21.38 -2.44 -22.64
CA ALA A 309 21.59 -1.09 -22.12
C ALA A 309 22.71 -0.33 -22.86
N LYS A 310 23.78 -1.04 -23.29
CA LYS A 310 24.95 -0.48 -23.98
C LYS A 310 24.70 -0.18 -25.46
N LEU A 311 23.60 -0.66 -26.04
CA LEU A 311 23.29 -0.42 -27.45
C LEU A 311 23.08 1.06 -27.75
N ALA A 312 23.67 1.54 -28.84
CA ALA A 312 23.50 2.90 -29.31
C ALA A 312 22.12 3.08 -29.98
N LEU A 313 21.48 4.20 -29.71
CA LEU A 313 20.25 4.63 -30.38
C LEU A 313 20.62 5.32 -31.70
N ASN A 314 20.88 4.53 -32.73
CA ASN A 314 21.23 5.00 -34.08
C ASN A 314 20.40 4.28 -35.17
N GLU A 315 20.48 4.82 -36.38
CA GLU A 315 19.74 4.29 -37.54
C GLU A 315 20.29 2.95 -38.05
N ASP A 316 21.51 2.58 -37.63
CA ASP A 316 22.13 1.31 -37.99
C ASP A 316 21.51 0.13 -37.22
N ILE A 317 21.12 0.36 -35.97
CA ILE A 317 20.54 -0.65 -35.07
C ILE A 317 19.01 -0.57 -35.09
N PHE A 318 18.45 0.64 -35.12
CA PHE A 318 17.01 0.88 -35.04
C PHE A 318 16.49 1.53 -36.32
N SER A 319 15.45 0.93 -36.92
CA SER A 319 14.93 1.37 -38.22
C SER A 319 13.45 1.79 -38.15
N GLY A 320 13.05 2.71 -39.03
CA GLY A 320 11.64 3.11 -39.17
C GLY A 320 11.22 4.36 -38.40
N PHE A 321 12.10 4.98 -37.61
CA PHE A 321 11.78 6.19 -36.82
C PHE A 321 12.94 7.19 -36.66
N PRO A 322 13.46 7.74 -37.78
CA PRO A 322 14.61 8.66 -37.77
C PRO A 322 14.34 9.96 -37.01
N SER A 323 13.10 10.46 -37.01
CA SER A 323 12.70 11.66 -36.26
C SER A 323 12.91 11.48 -34.75
N LEU A 324 12.48 10.33 -34.22
CA LEU A 324 12.62 9.99 -32.81
C LEU A 324 14.10 9.88 -32.42
N LEU A 325 14.92 9.18 -33.21
CA LEU A 325 16.36 9.03 -32.94
C LEU A 325 17.08 10.39 -32.92
N LYS A 326 16.72 11.30 -33.83
CA LYS A 326 17.27 12.66 -33.86
C LYS A 326 16.88 13.48 -32.63
N GLN A 327 15.63 13.37 -32.18
CA GLN A 327 15.13 14.05 -30.98
C GLN A 327 15.75 13.47 -29.71
N LEU A 328 15.86 12.15 -29.58
CA LEU A 328 16.55 11.49 -28.48
C LEU A 328 18.01 11.95 -28.37
N ARG A 329 18.72 12.01 -29.50
CA ARG A 329 20.10 12.52 -29.54
C ARG A 329 20.20 13.98 -29.11
N LYS A 330 19.22 14.82 -29.50
CA LYS A 330 19.14 16.23 -29.09
C LYS A 330 18.98 16.35 -27.57
N ASP A 331 18.22 15.44 -26.97
CA ASP A 331 18.01 15.33 -25.52
C ASP A 331 19.12 14.52 -24.81
N GLN A 332 20.26 14.31 -25.49
CA GLN A 332 21.45 13.61 -24.99
C GLN A 332 21.22 12.13 -24.59
N MET A 333 20.13 11.53 -25.07
CA MET A 333 19.88 10.08 -24.96
C MET A 333 20.56 9.38 -26.15
N VAL A 334 21.71 8.76 -25.88
CA VAL A 334 22.56 8.12 -26.89
C VAL A 334 22.49 6.60 -26.80
N THR A 335 22.21 6.03 -25.63
CA THR A 335 22.13 4.59 -25.41
C THR A 335 20.76 4.15 -24.94
N VAL A 336 20.40 2.90 -25.24
CA VAL A 336 19.12 2.30 -24.85
C VAL A 336 18.90 2.36 -23.34
N GLY A 337 19.93 2.16 -22.51
CA GLY A 337 19.82 2.23 -21.05
C GLY A 337 19.47 3.62 -20.50
N GLN A 338 19.53 4.67 -21.33
CA GLN A 338 19.15 6.04 -20.94
C GLN A 338 17.67 6.34 -21.22
N LEU A 339 16.93 5.43 -21.86
CA LEU A 339 15.51 5.62 -22.12
C LEU A 339 14.71 5.65 -20.81
N PRO A 340 13.59 6.41 -20.78
CA PRO A 340 12.69 6.38 -19.63
C PRO A 340 12.13 4.97 -19.44
N LYS A 341 11.88 4.60 -18.17
CA LYS A 341 11.24 3.31 -17.84
C LYS A 341 9.92 3.11 -18.58
N GLU A 342 9.16 4.19 -18.73
CA GLU A 342 7.94 4.22 -19.52
C GLU A 342 8.23 4.75 -20.93
N LEU A 343 8.17 3.87 -21.93
CA LEU A 343 8.46 4.25 -23.31
C LEU A 343 7.35 5.09 -23.94
N VAL A 344 6.10 4.99 -23.45
CA VAL A 344 4.97 5.79 -23.97
C VAL A 344 5.20 7.30 -23.76
N ILE A 345 6.04 7.71 -22.78
CA ILE A 345 6.42 9.11 -22.58
C ILE A 345 7.11 9.70 -23.82
N LEU A 346 7.76 8.86 -24.64
CA LEU A 346 8.43 9.31 -25.87
C LEU A 346 7.45 9.82 -26.93
N ALA A 347 6.13 9.57 -26.79
CA ALA A 347 5.09 10.12 -27.67
C ALA A 347 4.94 11.64 -27.52
N LYS A 348 5.59 12.23 -26.51
CA LYS A 348 5.65 13.70 -26.35
C LYS A 348 6.39 14.40 -27.50
N TYR A 349 7.22 13.67 -28.25
CA TYR A 349 8.04 14.26 -29.30
C TYR A 349 7.26 14.45 -30.61
N ASP A 350 7.58 15.52 -31.33
CA ASP A 350 6.90 15.85 -32.58
C ASP A 350 7.04 14.71 -33.61
N ASN A 351 5.90 14.32 -34.21
CA ASN A 351 5.78 13.23 -35.19
C ASN A 351 6.13 11.83 -34.66
N VAL A 352 6.03 11.61 -33.35
CA VAL A 352 6.20 10.30 -32.73
C VAL A 352 4.85 9.81 -32.22
N GLY A 353 4.28 8.82 -32.89
CA GLY A 353 3.04 8.17 -32.46
C GLY A 353 3.29 6.93 -31.61
N ILE A 354 2.22 6.41 -30.98
CA ILE A 354 2.25 5.17 -30.20
C ILE A 354 2.77 3.98 -31.06
N GLY A 355 2.43 3.95 -32.35
CA GLY A 355 2.92 2.92 -33.27
C GLY A 355 4.44 2.94 -33.44
N THR A 356 5.06 4.12 -33.45
CA THR A 356 6.52 4.26 -33.52
C THR A 356 7.21 3.71 -32.27
N ILE A 357 6.64 3.98 -31.10
CA ILE A 357 7.16 3.47 -29.82
C ILE A 357 7.00 1.96 -29.75
N LYS A 358 5.87 1.43 -30.23
CA LYS A 358 5.64 -0.01 -30.32
C LYS A 358 6.72 -0.68 -31.18
N SER A 359 7.03 -0.10 -32.35
CA SER A 359 8.10 -0.61 -33.20
C SER A 359 9.48 -0.55 -32.53
N LEU A 360 9.79 0.51 -31.78
CA LEU A 360 11.02 0.58 -30.99
C LEU A 360 11.07 -0.57 -29.96
N PHE A 361 10.00 -0.76 -29.19
CA PHE A 361 9.91 -1.82 -28.18
C PHE A 361 10.04 -3.23 -28.79
N GLU A 362 9.35 -3.49 -29.90
CA GLU A 362 9.46 -4.76 -30.62
C GLU A 362 10.87 -5.02 -31.16
N GLN A 363 11.54 -4.01 -31.72
CA GLN A 363 12.93 -4.15 -32.18
C GLN A 363 13.89 -4.44 -31.01
N MET A 364 13.70 -3.80 -29.86
CA MET A 364 14.50 -4.09 -28.66
C MET A 364 14.31 -5.54 -28.19
N LYS A 365 13.06 -6.03 -28.19
CA LYS A 365 12.71 -7.41 -27.86
C LYS A 365 13.34 -8.41 -28.84
N GLN A 366 13.30 -8.11 -30.14
CA GLN A 366 13.93 -8.93 -31.18
C GLN A 366 15.44 -9.01 -30.98
N ILE A 367 16.12 -7.87 -30.79
CA ILE A 367 17.57 -7.82 -30.56
C ILE A 367 17.94 -8.67 -29.35
N GLN A 368 17.18 -8.57 -28.25
CA GLN A 368 17.42 -9.38 -27.05
C GLN A 368 17.28 -10.88 -27.31
N THR A 369 16.25 -11.30 -28.06
CA THR A 369 16.08 -12.72 -28.43
C THR A 369 17.20 -13.24 -29.33
N THR A 370 17.69 -12.42 -30.27
CA THR A 370 18.81 -12.78 -31.14
C THR A 370 20.12 -12.90 -30.35
N SER A 371 20.41 -11.97 -29.43
CA SER A 371 21.58 -12.04 -28.53
C SER A 371 21.55 -13.29 -27.64
N THR A 372 20.37 -13.62 -27.10
CA THR A 372 20.20 -14.82 -26.25
C THR A 372 20.39 -16.11 -27.04
N THR A 373 19.98 -16.14 -28.31
CA THR A 373 20.17 -17.31 -29.19
C THR A 373 21.62 -17.47 -29.65
N ALA A 374 22.36 -16.36 -29.78
CA ALA A 374 23.79 -16.37 -30.14
C ALA A 374 24.71 -16.77 -28.97
N ALA A 375 24.26 -16.65 -27.72
CA ALA A 375 25.02 -17.06 -26.54
C ALA A 375 24.86 -18.55 -26.16
N VAL A 376 23.91 -19.26 -26.78
CA VAL A 376 23.60 -20.68 -26.53
C VAL A 376 24.20 -21.61 -27.60
N ASN A 377 24.73 -21.06 -28.69
CA ASN A 377 25.57 -21.76 -29.68
C ASN A 377 27.04 -21.41 -29.46
#